data_AF-A0A0L0LD17-F1
#
_entry.id   AF-A0A0L0LD17-F1
#
_cell.length_a   1.000
_cell.length_b   1.000
_cell.length_c   1.000
_cell.angle_alpha   90.00
_cell.angle_beta   90.00
_cell.angle_gamma   90.00
#
_symmetry.space_group_name_H-M   'P 1'
#
loop_
_entity.id
_entity.type
_entity.pdbx_description
1 polymer ?
#
loop_
_entity_poly.entity_id
_entity_poly.type
_entity_poly.pdbx_seq_one_letter_code
_entity_poly.pdbx_strand_id
1 'polypeptide(L)'
;MSGCQSVPHSVVPHTSIEKNPHVPDSLNVVQWFYLWKYDSYRSKGLEKFGLPADATLEDFRPHIATMLGLPDIVSIPGILSHHKVQEILTEERRHKIIHTFQLSPDSTWIDIYRFAERLRVQRLTRP
;
A
#
# COMPACT_ATOMS: atom_id res chain seq x y z
N MET A 1 9.36 -60.19 -4.56
CA MET A 1 10.13 -59.42 -5.55
C MET A 1 9.19 -58.40 -6.17
N SER A 2 9.56 -57.11 -6.06
CA SER A 2 9.17 -55.94 -6.87
C SER A 2 7.66 -55.67 -7.08
N GLY A 3 7.08 -54.51 -6.80
CA GLY A 3 7.61 -53.19 -6.43
C GLY A 3 6.52 -52.17 -6.80
N CYS A 4 5.88 -51.56 -5.80
CA CYS A 4 4.85 -50.55 -6.02
C CYS A 4 5.48 -49.28 -6.59
N GLN A 5 5.02 -48.85 -7.76
CA GLN A 5 5.47 -47.63 -8.43
C GLN A 5 5.09 -46.40 -7.57
N SER A 6 6.10 -45.65 -7.16
CA SER A 6 5.95 -44.37 -6.46
C SER A 6 5.62 -43.28 -7.48
N VAL A 7 4.48 -42.63 -7.30
CA VAL A 7 4.10 -41.41 -8.03
C VAL A 7 5.01 -40.28 -7.56
N PRO A 8 5.71 -39.53 -8.44
CA PRO A 8 6.39 -38.32 -8.02
C PRO A 8 5.33 -37.23 -7.82
N HIS A 9 4.97 -36.96 -6.56
CA HIS A 9 4.36 -35.68 -6.22
C HIS A 9 5.41 -34.61 -6.47
N SER A 10 5.27 -33.93 -7.61
CA SER A 10 6.01 -32.71 -7.91
C SER A 10 5.63 -31.68 -6.85
N VAL A 11 6.49 -31.54 -5.86
CA VAL A 11 6.41 -30.50 -4.83
C VAL A 11 6.61 -29.18 -5.56
N VAL A 12 5.53 -28.45 -5.79
CA VAL A 12 5.59 -27.06 -6.23
C VAL A 12 6.36 -26.30 -5.15
N PRO A 13 7.49 -25.64 -5.45
CA PRO A 13 8.11 -24.77 -4.49
C PRO A 13 7.14 -23.61 -4.29
N HIS A 14 6.57 -23.49 -3.09
CA HIS A 14 6.09 -22.21 -2.61
C HIS A 14 7.30 -21.28 -2.55
N THR A 15 7.61 -20.63 -3.66
CA THR A 15 8.50 -19.48 -3.67
C THR A 15 7.85 -18.47 -2.74
N SER A 16 8.48 -18.27 -1.59
CA SER A 16 8.20 -17.17 -0.69
C SER A 16 8.21 -15.89 -1.51
N ILE A 17 7.02 -15.39 -1.85
CA ILE A 17 6.87 -14.09 -2.49
C ILE A 17 7.44 -13.11 -1.47
N GLU A 18 8.60 -12.57 -1.80
CA GLU A 18 9.27 -11.53 -1.04
C GLU A 18 8.25 -10.41 -0.83
N LYS A 19 7.76 -10.28 0.41
CA LYS A 19 6.71 -9.32 0.77
C LYS A 19 7.17 -7.85 0.66
N ASN A 20 8.40 -7.62 0.20
CA ASN A 20 8.90 -6.29 -0.11
C ASN A 20 8.85 -6.07 -1.61
N PRO A 21 7.82 -5.38 -2.13
CA PRO A 21 7.82 -4.99 -3.53
C PRO A 21 9.06 -4.13 -3.80
N HIS A 22 9.86 -4.57 -4.78
CA HIS A 22 11.02 -3.84 -5.26
C HIS A 22 10.58 -2.44 -5.67
N VAL A 23 11.26 -1.43 -5.14
CA VAL A 23 11.01 -0.04 -5.50
C VAL A 23 11.75 0.22 -6.81
N PRO A 24 11.04 0.50 -7.92
CA PRO A 24 11.67 0.61 -9.24
C PRO A 24 12.67 1.76 -9.29
N ASP A 25 13.79 1.54 -9.98
CA ASP A 25 14.85 2.55 -10.15
C ASP A 25 14.41 3.75 -10.99
N SER A 26 13.42 3.57 -11.86
CA SER A 26 12.79 4.65 -12.62
C SER A 26 11.29 4.41 -12.75
N LEU A 27 10.52 5.50 -12.70
CA LEU A 27 9.07 5.47 -12.89
C LEU A 27 8.70 5.92 -14.30
N ASN A 28 7.74 5.24 -14.91
CA ASN A 28 7.12 5.72 -16.14
C ASN A 28 6.14 6.89 -15.86
N VAL A 29 5.65 7.55 -16.91
CA VAL A 29 4.77 8.73 -16.80
C VAL A 29 3.51 8.45 -15.96
N VAL A 30 2.91 7.26 -16.10
CA VAL A 30 1.70 6.90 -15.36
C VAL A 30 2.02 6.70 -13.88
N GLN A 31 3.08 5.99 -13.57
CA GLN A 31 3.55 5.79 -12.19
C GLN A 31 3.90 7.12 -11.52
N TRP A 32 4.58 8.02 -12.24
CA TRP A 32 4.85 9.37 -11.78
C TRP A 32 3.59 10.16 -11.45
N PHE A 33 2.58 10.09 -12.31
CA PHE A 33 1.30 10.75 -12.08
C PHE A 33 0.61 10.26 -10.81
N TYR A 34 0.63 8.95 -10.55
CA TYR A 34 0.09 8.38 -9.31
C TYR A 34 0.87 8.82 -8.07
N LEU A 35 2.21 8.81 -8.13
CA LEU A 35 3.05 9.29 -7.02
C LEU A 35 2.84 10.77 -6.75
N TRP A 36 2.73 11.61 -7.79
CA TRP A 36 2.44 13.03 -7.63
C TRP A 36 1.07 13.28 -6.97
N LYS A 37 0.03 12.53 -7.37
CA LYS A 37 -1.29 12.60 -6.72
C LYS A 37 -1.20 12.22 -5.25
N TYR A 38 -0.51 11.13 -4.95
CA TYR A 38 -0.27 10.69 -3.57
C TYR A 38 0.39 11.79 -2.75
N ASP A 39 1.50 12.36 -3.22
CA ASP A 39 2.22 13.44 -2.54
C ASP A 39 1.36 14.68 -2.35
N SER A 40 0.56 15.04 -3.35
CA SER A 40 -0.34 16.20 -3.29
C SER A 40 -1.38 16.03 -2.18
N TYR A 41 -2.06 14.87 -2.12
CA TYR A 41 -3.04 14.60 -1.07
C TYR A 41 -2.40 14.47 0.30
N ARG A 42 -1.23 13.82 0.38
CA ARG A 42 -0.47 13.68 1.61
C ARG A 42 -0.06 15.04 2.16
N SER A 43 0.50 15.91 1.34
CA SER A 43 0.95 17.25 1.75
C SER A 43 -0.20 18.11 2.25
N LYS A 44 -1.35 18.09 1.55
CA LYS A 44 -2.57 18.78 2.01
C LYS A 44 -3.09 18.21 3.33
N GLY A 45 -3.03 16.90 3.50
CA GLY A 45 -3.41 16.24 4.76
C GLY A 45 -2.51 16.66 5.91
N LEU A 46 -1.20 16.65 5.71
CA LEU A 46 -0.23 17.09 6.71
C LEU A 46 -0.45 18.54 7.13
N GLU A 47 -0.58 19.44 6.15
CA GLU A 47 -0.82 20.87 6.39
C GLU A 47 -2.11 21.09 7.19
N LYS A 48 -3.19 20.43 6.77
CA LYS A 48 -4.50 20.52 7.45
C LYS A 48 -4.45 20.08 8.92
N PHE A 49 -3.61 19.10 9.25
CA PHE A 49 -3.49 18.57 10.62
C PHE A 49 -2.29 19.12 11.40
N GLY A 50 -1.49 20.00 10.80
CA GLY A 50 -0.27 20.52 11.43
C GLY A 50 0.79 19.43 11.68
N LEU A 51 0.82 18.38 10.86
CA LEU A 51 1.73 17.25 11.00
C LEU A 51 3.04 17.48 10.23
N PRO A 52 4.18 16.95 10.71
CA PRO A 52 5.47 17.10 10.05
C PRO A 52 5.55 16.27 8.75
N ALA A 53 6.50 16.63 7.86
CA ALA A 53 6.65 16.01 6.54
C ALA A 53 6.94 14.50 6.57
N ASP A 54 7.48 14.00 7.68
CA ASP A 54 7.81 12.60 7.95
C ASP A 54 6.73 11.83 8.72
N ALA A 55 5.61 12.47 9.08
CA ALA A 55 4.53 11.83 9.83
C ALA A 55 3.99 10.57 9.14
N THR A 56 3.81 9.51 9.90
CA THR A 56 3.40 8.18 9.46
C THR A 56 1.88 8.03 9.37
N LEU A 57 1.40 6.92 8.81
CA LEU A 57 -0.03 6.59 8.80
C LEU A 57 -0.63 6.52 10.21
N GLU A 58 0.16 6.11 11.21
CA GLU A 58 -0.28 6.07 12.61
C GLU A 58 -0.48 7.47 13.18
N ASP A 59 0.33 8.44 12.76
CA ASP A 59 0.16 9.84 13.15
C ASP A 59 -1.10 10.44 12.50
N PHE A 60 -1.45 10.02 11.28
CA PHE A 60 -2.71 10.39 10.62
C PHE A 60 -3.95 9.73 11.24
N ARG A 61 -3.79 8.54 11.85
CA ARG A 61 -4.89 7.70 12.35
C ARG A 61 -5.92 8.46 13.20
N PRO A 62 -5.54 9.16 14.29
CA PRO A 62 -6.52 9.87 15.11
C PRO A 62 -7.26 10.96 14.33
N HIS A 63 -6.57 11.70 13.46
CA HIS A 63 -7.21 12.76 12.66
C HIS A 63 -8.23 12.21 11.66
N ILE A 64 -7.92 11.09 11.02
CA ILE A 64 -8.86 10.41 10.12
C ILE A 64 -10.05 9.88 10.91
N ALA A 65 -9.82 9.28 12.10
CA ALA A 65 -10.88 8.82 12.97
C ALA A 65 -11.85 9.97 13.34
N THR A 66 -11.32 11.11 13.79
CA THR A 66 -12.14 12.29 14.10
C THR A 66 -12.96 12.78 12.91
N MET A 67 -12.37 12.87 11.70
CA MET A 67 -13.10 13.29 10.50
C MET A 67 -14.25 12.36 10.11
N LEU A 68 -14.10 11.06 10.43
CA LEU A 68 -15.11 10.05 10.15
C LEU A 68 -16.12 9.88 11.30
N GLY A 69 -15.94 10.58 12.42
CA GLY A 69 -16.77 10.42 13.62
C GLY A 69 -16.54 9.08 14.33
N LEU A 70 -15.33 8.52 14.22
CA LEU A 70 -14.92 7.26 14.86
C LEU A 70 -14.15 7.52 16.16
N PRO A 71 -14.11 6.56 17.10
CA PRO A 71 -13.28 6.66 18.30
C PRO A 71 -11.79 6.76 17.94
N ASP A 72 -11.01 7.57 18.65
CA ASP A 72 -9.59 7.79 18.38
C ASP A 72 -8.72 6.51 18.51
N ILE A 73 -9.22 5.50 19.23
CA ILE A 73 -8.57 4.18 19.38
C ILE A 73 -8.83 3.22 18.21
N VAL A 74 -9.62 3.63 17.21
CA VAL A 74 -9.93 2.77 16.06
C VAL A 74 -8.64 2.39 15.32
N SER A 75 -8.55 1.11 14.94
CA SER A 75 -7.40 0.60 14.19
C SER A 75 -7.45 1.08 12.73
N ILE A 76 -6.30 1.10 12.05
CA ILE A 76 -6.24 1.39 10.61
C ILE A 76 -7.17 0.45 9.79
N PRO A 77 -7.18 -0.88 10.01
CA PRO A 77 -8.16 -1.74 9.34
C PRO A 77 -9.61 -1.31 9.60
N GLY A 78 -9.95 -0.90 10.82
CA GLY A 78 -11.28 -0.38 11.15
C GLY A 78 -11.65 0.89 10.38
N ILE A 79 -10.70 1.82 10.22
CA ILE A 79 -10.86 3.01 9.37
C ILE A 79 -11.08 2.60 7.91
N LEU A 80 -10.27 1.67 7.39
CA LEU A 80 -10.37 1.22 6.01
C LEU A 80 -11.73 0.55 5.73
N SER A 81 -12.33 -0.13 6.70
CA SER A 81 -13.68 -0.71 6.58
C SER A 81 -14.82 0.31 6.65
N HIS A 82 -14.56 1.58 6.94
CA HIS A 82 -15.61 2.61 7.03
C HIS A 82 -16.20 2.92 5.65
N HIS A 83 -17.54 3.04 5.55
CA HIS A 83 -18.25 3.22 4.27
C HIS A 83 -17.73 4.40 3.42
N LYS A 84 -17.55 5.59 4.01
CA LYS A 84 -16.98 6.77 3.30
C LYS A 84 -15.56 6.53 2.78
N VAL A 85 -14.79 5.69 3.48
CA VAL A 85 -13.43 5.34 3.05
C VAL A 85 -13.50 4.37 1.88
N GLN A 86 -14.42 3.39 1.92
CA GLN A 86 -14.66 2.43 0.84
C GLN A 86 -15.21 3.09 -0.45
N GLU A 87 -15.96 4.18 -0.35
CA GLU A 87 -16.36 4.99 -1.51
C GLU A 87 -15.14 5.58 -2.27
N ILE A 88 -14.03 5.78 -1.57
CA ILE A 88 -12.79 6.34 -2.13
C ILE A 88 -11.79 5.24 -2.47
N LEU A 89 -11.62 4.27 -1.58
CA LEU A 89 -10.62 3.20 -1.65
C LEU A 89 -11.25 1.91 -2.19
N THR A 90 -11.77 1.99 -3.42
CA THR A 90 -12.46 0.87 -4.07
C THR A 90 -11.51 -0.24 -4.53
N GLU A 91 -11.99 -1.49 -4.53
CA GLU A 91 -11.21 -2.64 -5.03
C GLU A 91 -10.73 -2.46 -6.48
N GLU A 92 -11.53 -1.82 -7.33
CA GLU A 92 -11.11 -1.46 -8.70
C GLU A 92 -9.88 -0.55 -8.70
N ARG A 93 -9.88 0.49 -7.85
CA ARG A 93 -8.72 1.39 -7.70
C ARG A 93 -7.52 0.64 -7.14
N ARG A 94 -7.73 -0.27 -6.18
CA ARG A 94 -6.68 -1.13 -5.62
C ARG A 94 -6.00 -1.95 -6.72
N HIS A 95 -6.79 -2.69 -7.51
CA HIS A 95 -6.29 -3.49 -8.62
C HIS A 95 -5.54 -2.66 -9.67
N LYS A 96 -6.06 -1.48 -10.00
CA LYS A 96 -5.39 -0.57 -10.94
C LYS A 96 -4.02 -0.14 -10.44
N ILE A 97 -3.89 0.18 -9.16
CA ILE A 97 -2.60 0.55 -8.56
C ILE A 97 -1.65 -0.65 -8.53
N ILE A 98 -2.14 -1.82 -8.11
CA ILE A 98 -1.36 -3.06 -8.11
C ILE A 98 -0.78 -3.35 -9.50
N HIS A 99 -1.60 -3.29 -10.54
CA HIS A 99 -1.15 -3.50 -11.91
C HIS A 99 -0.16 -2.42 -12.38
N THR A 100 -0.43 -1.14 -12.07
CA THR A 100 0.42 0.00 -12.48
C THR A 100 1.83 -0.08 -11.90
N PHE A 101 1.93 -0.52 -10.64
CA PHE A 101 3.20 -0.61 -9.92
C PHE A 101 3.74 -2.04 -9.82
N GLN A 102 3.11 -3.01 -10.49
CA GLN A 102 3.49 -4.43 -10.48
C GLN A 102 3.66 -4.99 -9.05
N LEU A 103 2.75 -4.59 -8.15
CA LEU A 103 2.72 -5.09 -6.78
C LEU A 103 2.15 -6.51 -6.73
N SER A 104 2.31 -7.18 -5.58
CA SER A 104 1.65 -8.47 -5.35
C SER A 104 0.12 -8.33 -5.47
N PRO A 105 -0.59 -9.29 -6.09
CA PRO A 105 -2.06 -9.24 -6.21
C PRO A 105 -2.79 -9.14 -4.86
N ASP A 106 -2.17 -9.67 -3.81
CA ASP A 106 -2.71 -9.68 -2.45
C ASP A 106 -2.38 -8.40 -1.66
N SER A 107 -1.75 -7.41 -2.30
CA SER A 107 -1.36 -6.16 -1.63
C SER A 107 -2.57 -5.43 -1.09
N THR A 108 -2.55 -5.18 0.22
CA THR A 108 -3.59 -4.41 0.90
C THR A 108 -3.40 -2.91 0.68
N TRP A 109 -4.40 -2.10 1.05
CA TRP A 109 -4.25 -0.64 1.07
C TRP A 109 -3.08 -0.16 1.94
N ILE A 110 -2.76 -0.87 3.02
CA ILE A 110 -1.63 -0.55 3.89
C ILE A 110 -0.31 -0.84 3.15
N ASP A 111 -0.22 -1.94 2.41
CA ASP A 111 0.97 -2.28 1.63
C ASP A 111 1.21 -1.27 0.50
N ILE A 112 0.13 -0.85 -0.18
CA ILE A 112 0.17 0.20 -1.21
C ILE A 112 0.64 1.53 -0.61
N TYR A 113 0.11 1.93 0.55
CA TYR A 113 0.54 3.15 1.22
C TYR A 113 2.03 3.09 1.58
N ARG A 114 2.49 1.99 2.17
CA ARG A 114 3.91 1.80 2.54
C ARG A 114 4.82 1.85 1.33
N PHE A 115 4.40 1.25 0.21
CA PHE A 115 5.13 1.31 -1.04
C PHE A 115 5.23 2.74 -1.59
N ALA A 116 4.12 3.50 -1.58
CA ALA A 116 4.11 4.89 -2.00
C ALA A 116 5.02 5.78 -1.13
N GLU A 117 5.04 5.56 0.19
CA GLU A 117 5.96 6.27 1.10
C GLU A 117 7.42 5.97 0.77
N ARG A 118 7.77 4.71 0.51
CA ARG A 118 9.15 4.35 0.11
C ARG A 118 9.57 5.04 -1.19
N LEU A 119 8.69 5.06 -2.19
CA LEU A 119 8.93 5.77 -3.45
C LEU A 119 9.14 7.27 -3.24
N ARG A 120 8.30 7.89 -2.41
CA ARG A 120 8.42 9.32 -2.08
C ARG A 120 9.75 9.63 -1.39
N VAL A 121 10.11 8.85 -0.37
CA VAL A 121 11.38 9.04 0.35
C VAL A 121 12.57 8.86 -0.58
N GLN A 122 12.58 7.80 -1.39
CA GLN A 122 13.66 7.55 -2.35
C GLN A 122 13.85 8.74 -3.30
N ARG A 123 12.75 9.35 -3.79
CA ARG A 123 12.82 10.55 -4.63
C ARG A 123 13.47 11.73 -3.90
N LEU A 124 13.10 11.97 -2.64
CA LEU A 124 13.63 13.10 -1.86
C LEU A 124 15.12 12.93 -1.53
N THR A 125 15.62 11.70 -1.49
CA THR A 125 17.02 11.39 -1.17
C THR A 125 17.95 11.31 -2.38
N ARG A 126 17.42 11.32 -3.60
CA ARG A 126 18.25 11.33 -4.82
C ARG A 126 18.68 12.79 -5.10
N PRO A 127 20.00 13.07 -5.13
CA PRO A 127 20.54 14.40 -5.37
C PRO A 127 20.23 14.92 -6.78
#